data_AF-A0A1V6ISA5-F1
#
_entry.id   AF-A0A1V6ISA5-F1
#
_cell.length_a   1.000
_cell.length_b   1.000
_cell.length_c   1.000
_cell.angle_alpha   90.00
_cell.angle_beta   90.00
_cell.angle_gamma   90.00
#
_symmetry.space_group_name_H-M   'P 1'
#
loop_
_entity.id
_entity.type
_entity.pdbx_description
1 polymer ?
#
loop_
_entity_poly.entity_id
_entity_poly.type
_entity_poly.pdbx_seq_one_letter_code
_entity_poly.pdbx_strand_id
1 'polypeptide(L)'
;MKAKMIIFIAALITLIPFFSLAQNNFTRPDTIIGSLTRGIQGLRIDGTPGLLTVYGEEAFTILTDDKGRSLIAAATYGKGRIVAMTHGDWIAEKHIATSDNNPFIGNIFTWAASDKKKIKVFSREVNFKYKFHHIPHLQFDKADQFPANLSQYDLILIDFTANGRPEAFDGSTREALKKYVADGGGIICFALGWVYMSYGEGKTGKSLAKDFIGNIFLNDFGLVFNEEFTGNQFQLSQSVGNKNHPLLLVEKVSEIIEKRKKISVHDLNNLLTTIQSYKGRFPFQDKILQRFEKYYDSFAGRRWISVNHPLTSADAPFVLTLTMLNMLYQSAPESRVSKLKDADVFPGDIGSMADEAEKSIQFDLSGIRWQSTGLYAPAGRIVSFTIDKSIRNAVRIRIGAHSDILIPFDDKSLLSKLVDKK
;
A
#
# COMPACT_ATOMS: atom_id res chain seq x y z
N MET A 1 -52.83 -29.63 35.50
CA MET A 1 -51.82 -28.61 35.11
C MET A 1 -50.44 -29.23 35.16
N LYS A 2 -49.83 -29.54 34.01
CA LYS A 2 -48.48 -30.11 33.91
C LYS A 2 -47.50 -28.97 33.60
N ALA A 3 -46.58 -28.68 34.52
CA ALA A 3 -45.52 -27.70 34.30
C ALA A 3 -44.42 -28.31 33.40
N LYS A 4 -44.15 -27.68 32.26
CA LYS A 4 -43.01 -28.01 31.39
C LYS A 4 -41.79 -27.24 31.88
N MET A 5 -40.77 -27.96 32.33
CA MET A 5 -39.44 -27.43 32.66
C MET A 5 -38.67 -27.28 31.34
N ILE A 6 -38.38 -26.04 30.94
CA ILE A 6 -37.55 -25.72 29.77
C ILE A 6 -36.10 -25.65 30.25
N ILE A 7 -35.28 -26.60 29.83
CA ILE A 7 -33.84 -26.60 30.04
C ILE A 7 -33.21 -25.77 28.93
N PHE A 8 -32.64 -24.61 29.28
CA PHE A 8 -31.81 -23.81 28.38
C PHE A 8 -30.41 -24.44 28.31
N ILE A 9 -30.08 -25.06 27.17
CA ILE A 9 -28.71 -25.47 26.86
C ILE A 9 -27.99 -24.22 26.33
N ALA A 10 -27.12 -23.63 27.14
CA ALA A 10 -26.20 -22.60 26.68
C ALA A 10 -25.21 -23.25 25.69
N ALA A 11 -25.39 -22.98 24.40
CA ALA A 11 -24.41 -23.33 23.39
C ALA A 11 -23.13 -22.54 23.65
N LEU A 12 -22.13 -23.21 24.23
CA LEU A 12 -20.78 -22.70 24.37
C LEU A 12 -20.16 -22.64 22.96
N ILE A 13 -20.39 -21.53 22.24
CA ILE A 13 -19.67 -21.22 21.02
C ILE A 13 -18.23 -20.91 21.44
N THR A 14 -17.36 -21.93 21.36
CA THR A 14 -15.93 -21.72 21.44
C THR A 14 -15.53 -20.86 20.24
N LEU A 15 -15.40 -19.55 20.48
CA LEU A 15 -14.67 -18.65 19.59
C LEU A 15 -13.26 -19.20 19.46
N ILE A 16 -13.01 -19.95 18.38
CA ILE A 16 -11.64 -20.21 17.95
C ILE A 16 -11.05 -18.82 17.71
N PRO A 17 -9.98 -18.44 18.43
CA PRO A 17 -9.39 -17.13 18.26
C PRO A 17 -8.94 -17.00 16.80
N PHE A 18 -9.47 -15.98 16.12
CA PHE A 18 -9.12 -15.58 14.74
C PHE A 18 -7.59 -15.48 14.51
N PHE A 19 -6.81 -15.37 15.59
CA PHE A 19 -5.35 -15.37 15.62
C PHE A 19 -4.69 -16.61 14.98
N SER A 20 -5.30 -17.81 15.04
CA SER A 20 -4.66 -19.03 14.51
C SER A 20 -4.74 -19.17 12.99
N LEU A 21 -5.71 -18.53 12.32
CA LEU A 21 -5.87 -18.60 10.86
C LEU A 21 -5.01 -17.55 10.16
N ALA A 22 -4.89 -16.34 10.71
CA ALA A 22 -4.06 -15.29 10.15
C ALA A 22 -2.58 -15.69 10.06
N GLN A 23 -2.01 -16.34 11.10
CA GLN A 23 -0.62 -16.82 11.04
C GLN A 23 -0.36 -17.86 9.94
N ASN A 24 -1.36 -18.66 9.55
CA ASN A 24 -1.22 -19.70 8.53
C ASN A 24 -1.25 -19.16 7.09
N ASN A 25 -1.96 -18.06 6.82
CA ASN A 25 -2.04 -17.50 5.47
C ASN A 25 -0.76 -16.73 5.10
N PHE A 26 -0.12 -16.05 6.06
CA PHE A 26 1.12 -15.32 5.80
C PHE A 26 2.39 -16.18 5.76
N THR A 27 2.35 -17.45 6.20
CA THR A 27 3.52 -18.34 6.31
C THR A 27 3.74 -19.28 5.11
N ARG A 28 2.85 -19.30 4.12
CA ARG A 28 2.97 -20.14 2.91
C ARG A 28 3.51 -19.50 1.61
N PRO A 29 3.83 -18.19 1.49
CA PRO A 29 4.31 -17.66 0.22
C PRO A 29 5.73 -18.16 -0.11
N ASP A 30 6.54 -18.56 0.87
CA ASP A 30 7.96 -18.89 0.67
C ASP A 30 8.17 -20.05 -0.32
N THR A 31 7.37 -21.11 -0.25
CA THR A 31 7.44 -22.24 -1.21
C THR A 31 6.96 -21.86 -2.60
N ILE A 32 5.98 -20.95 -2.68
CA ILE A 32 5.46 -20.44 -3.95
C ILE A 32 6.52 -19.54 -4.59
N ILE A 33 7.05 -18.56 -3.85
CA ILE A 33 8.11 -17.64 -4.30
C ILE A 33 9.31 -18.45 -4.76
N GLY A 34 9.79 -19.40 -3.96
CA GLY A 34 10.93 -20.25 -4.33
C GLY A 34 10.69 -21.11 -5.58
N SER A 35 9.43 -21.43 -5.91
CA SER A 35 9.08 -22.10 -7.16
C SER A 35 9.02 -21.12 -8.33
N LEU A 36 8.50 -19.91 -8.12
CA LEU A 36 8.43 -18.86 -9.14
C LEU A 36 9.81 -18.33 -9.54
N THR A 37 10.72 -18.17 -8.57
CA THR A 37 12.08 -17.64 -8.78
C THR A 37 13.13 -18.73 -8.98
N ARG A 38 12.71 -19.99 -9.14
CA ARG A 38 13.63 -21.14 -9.27
C ARG A 38 14.53 -20.97 -10.48
N GLY A 39 15.85 -21.03 -10.25
CA GLY A 39 16.86 -21.01 -11.31
C GLY A 39 17.08 -19.64 -11.95
N ILE A 40 16.54 -18.57 -11.37
CA ILE A 40 16.69 -17.20 -11.86
C ILE A 40 17.89 -16.55 -11.17
N GLN A 41 18.88 -16.11 -11.95
CA GLN A 41 20.08 -15.44 -11.44
C GLN A 41 20.01 -13.92 -11.62
N GLY A 42 19.29 -13.45 -12.64
CA GLY A 42 19.00 -12.03 -12.82
C GLY A 42 18.05 -11.77 -13.98
N LEU A 43 17.12 -10.84 -13.81
CA LEU A 43 16.20 -10.44 -14.87
C LEU A 43 16.71 -9.20 -15.60
N ARG A 44 16.42 -9.11 -16.89
CA ARG A 44 16.74 -7.97 -17.75
C ARG A 44 15.51 -7.08 -17.93
N ILE A 45 15.74 -5.78 -17.84
CA ILE A 45 14.76 -4.74 -18.10
C ILE A 45 15.51 -3.47 -18.52
N ASP A 46 14.98 -2.77 -19.51
CA ASP A 46 15.55 -1.49 -19.96
C ASP A 46 14.83 -0.29 -19.35
N GLY A 47 13.52 -0.40 -19.13
CA GLY A 47 12.73 0.63 -18.46
C GLY A 47 12.94 0.70 -16.94
N THR A 48 12.32 1.71 -16.31
CA THR A 48 12.41 1.94 -14.86
C THR A 48 11.16 1.41 -14.16
N PRO A 49 11.26 0.29 -13.41
CA PRO A 49 10.12 -0.25 -12.68
C PRO A 49 9.54 0.73 -11.67
N GLY A 50 8.21 0.75 -11.59
CA GLY A 50 7.51 1.31 -10.45
C GLY A 50 7.59 0.40 -9.22
N LEU A 51 6.82 0.73 -8.18
CA LEU A 51 6.66 -0.12 -6.99
C LEU A 51 5.19 -0.47 -6.73
N LEU A 52 4.98 -1.58 -6.01
CA LEU A 52 3.69 -2.07 -5.53
C LEU A 52 3.59 -1.91 -4.00
N THR A 53 2.41 -1.59 -3.51
CA THR A 53 2.01 -1.85 -2.14
C THR A 53 1.22 -3.16 -2.10
N VAL A 54 1.70 -4.11 -1.30
CA VAL A 54 1.07 -5.41 -1.06
C VAL A 54 0.48 -5.38 0.34
N TYR A 55 -0.82 -5.60 0.46
CA TYR A 55 -1.50 -5.43 1.75
C TYR A 55 -2.66 -6.39 2.02
N GLY A 56 -3.12 -7.17 1.04
CA GLY A 56 -4.16 -8.18 1.26
C GLY A 56 -3.67 -9.40 2.01
N GLU A 57 -4.58 -10.07 2.73
CA GLU A 57 -4.25 -11.30 3.47
C GLU A 57 -3.76 -12.43 2.55
N GLU A 58 -4.30 -12.49 1.34
CA GLU A 58 -3.94 -13.48 0.32
C GLU A 58 -2.93 -12.96 -0.71
N ALA A 59 -2.36 -11.77 -0.45
CA ALA A 59 -1.39 -11.11 -1.31
C ALA A 59 0.05 -11.29 -0.77
N PHE A 60 1.02 -11.37 -1.69
CA PHE A 60 2.42 -11.53 -1.35
C PHE A 60 3.35 -10.97 -2.42
N THR A 61 4.52 -10.49 -1.99
CA THR A 61 5.57 -10.02 -2.88
C THR A 61 6.37 -11.20 -3.43
N ILE A 62 6.60 -11.24 -4.75
CA ILE A 62 7.42 -12.24 -5.43
C ILE A 62 8.86 -11.75 -5.58
N LEU A 63 9.04 -10.52 -6.10
CA LEU A 63 10.35 -9.90 -6.29
C LEU A 63 10.39 -8.49 -5.71
N THR A 64 11.53 -8.15 -5.14
CA THR A 64 11.82 -6.82 -4.61
C THR A 64 13.05 -6.24 -5.28
N ASP A 65 13.31 -4.96 -5.02
CA ASP A 65 14.65 -4.42 -5.12
C ASP A 65 15.51 -4.79 -3.89
N ASP A 66 16.75 -4.31 -3.87
CA ASP A 66 17.72 -4.44 -2.78
C ASP A 66 17.30 -3.76 -1.47
N LYS A 67 16.27 -2.89 -1.52
CA LYS A 67 15.68 -2.21 -0.37
C LYS A 67 14.42 -2.92 0.14
N GLY A 68 14.07 -4.07 -0.44
CA GLY A 68 12.89 -4.84 -0.07
C GLY A 68 11.56 -4.23 -0.55
N ARG A 69 11.60 -3.29 -1.49
CA ARG A 69 10.40 -2.66 -2.08
C ARG A 69 9.86 -3.55 -3.20
N SER A 70 8.55 -3.80 -3.20
CA SER A 70 7.91 -4.75 -4.12
C SER A 70 7.90 -4.26 -5.57
N LEU A 71 8.34 -5.11 -6.49
CA LEU A 71 8.34 -4.89 -7.95
C LEU A 71 7.34 -5.79 -8.67
N ILE A 72 7.22 -7.03 -8.20
CA ILE A 72 6.27 -8.01 -8.72
C ILE A 72 5.62 -8.67 -7.52
N ALA A 73 4.30 -8.66 -7.50
CA ALA A 73 3.50 -9.23 -6.43
C ALA A 73 2.36 -10.06 -7.01
N ALA A 74 1.80 -10.91 -6.18
CA ALA A 74 0.69 -11.75 -6.54
C ALA A 74 -0.34 -11.84 -5.42
N ALA A 75 -1.53 -12.32 -5.77
CA ALA A 75 -2.57 -12.63 -4.83
C ALA A 75 -3.34 -13.87 -5.28
N THR A 76 -3.90 -14.61 -4.32
CA THR A 76 -4.96 -15.58 -4.62
C THR A 76 -6.32 -14.96 -4.31
N TYR A 77 -7.33 -15.32 -5.09
CA TYR A 77 -8.69 -14.81 -4.88
C TYR A 77 -9.72 -15.83 -5.36
N GLY A 78 -10.54 -16.33 -4.43
CA GLY A 78 -11.36 -17.50 -4.68
C GLY A 78 -10.48 -18.69 -5.09
N LYS A 79 -10.68 -19.20 -6.31
CA LYS A 79 -9.89 -20.30 -6.87
C LYS A 79 -8.79 -19.84 -7.82
N GLY A 80 -8.77 -18.56 -8.19
CA GLY A 80 -7.84 -18.01 -9.18
C GLY A 80 -6.70 -17.22 -8.57
N ARG A 81 -5.90 -16.63 -9.46
CA ARG A 81 -4.61 -16.04 -9.12
C ARG A 81 -4.40 -14.75 -9.92
N ILE A 82 -3.84 -13.74 -9.27
CA ILE A 82 -3.45 -12.47 -9.88
C ILE A 82 -1.95 -12.27 -9.70
N VAL A 83 -1.32 -11.69 -10.72
CA VAL A 83 0.05 -11.17 -10.66
C VAL A 83 0.06 -9.74 -11.18
N ALA A 84 0.68 -8.84 -10.44
CA ALA A 84 0.91 -7.45 -10.82
C ALA A 84 2.42 -7.22 -10.96
N MET A 85 2.81 -6.58 -12.07
CA MET A 85 4.20 -6.29 -12.41
C MET A 85 4.36 -4.80 -12.67
N THR A 86 5.37 -4.17 -12.09
CA THR A 86 5.55 -2.72 -12.17
C THR A 86 6.22 -2.23 -13.45
N HIS A 87 6.28 -3.07 -14.49
CA HIS A 87 6.75 -2.71 -15.83
C HIS A 87 6.40 -3.79 -16.85
N GLY A 88 6.00 -3.40 -18.07
CA GLY A 88 5.71 -4.33 -19.17
C GLY A 88 6.97 -4.99 -19.78
N ASP A 89 8.10 -4.27 -19.81
CA ASP A 89 9.38 -4.79 -20.35
C ASP A 89 9.83 -6.14 -19.75
N TRP A 90 9.42 -6.53 -18.55
CA TRP A 90 9.74 -7.87 -18.03
C TRP A 90 9.34 -9.00 -18.99
N ILE A 91 8.29 -8.77 -19.78
CA ILE A 91 7.79 -9.71 -20.79
C ILE A 91 8.12 -9.30 -22.24
N ALA A 92 8.97 -8.30 -22.46
CA ALA A 92 9.33 -7.86 -23.81
C ALA A 92 10.20 -8.90 -24.55
N GLU A 93 10.01 -8.98 -25.86
CA GLU A 93 10.66 -9.97 -26.75
C GLU A 93 12.16 -10.08 -26.56
N LYS A 94 12.81 -8.92 -26.59
CA LYS A 94 14.27 -8.79 -26.46
C LYS A 94 14.81 -9.46 -25.20
N HIS A 95 14.06 -9.40 -24.09
CA HIS A 95 14.46 -9.99 -22.83
C HIS A 95 14.04 -11.47 -22.74
N ILE A 96 12.84 -11.83 -23.21
CA ILE A 96 12.38 -13.22 -23.24
C ILE A 96 13.25 -14.10 -24.15
N ALA A 97 13.84 -13.57 -25.22
CA ALA A 97 14.66 -14.36 -26.13
C ALA A 97 16.08 -14.68 -25.60
N THR A 98 16.60 -13.91 -24.65
CA THR A 98 18.05 -13.91 -24.33
C THR A 98 18.39 -13.97 -22.85
N SER A 99 17.41 -14.00 -21.95
CA SER A 99 17.65 -13.88 -20.50
C SER A 99 16.78 -14.79 -19.64
N ASP A 100 17.07 -14.82 -18.33
CA ASP A 100 16.29 -15.54 -17.32
C ASP A 100 14.84 -15.06 -17.22
N ASN A 101 14.46 -13.97 -17.90
CA ASN A 101 13.05 -13.57 -18.03
C ASN A 101 12.21 -14.72 -18.63
N ASN A 102 12.72 -15.52 -19.57
CA ASN A 102 11.94 -16.62 -20.15
C ASN A 102 11.48 -17.65 -19.11
N PRO A 103 12.38 -18.33 -18.37
CA PRO A 103 11.96 -19.27 -17.34
C PRO A 103 11.14 -18.59 -16.23
N PHE A 104 11.49 -17.37 -15.83
CA PHE A 104 10.75 -16.65 -14.78
C PHE A 104 9.29 -16.37 -15.18
N ILE A 105 9.09 -15.77 -16.36
CA ILE A 105 7.74 -15.45 -16.85
C ILE A 105 6.97 -16.74 -17.18
N GLY A 106 7.64 -17.79 -17.63
CA GLY A 106 7.03 -19.11 -17.78
C GLY A 106 6.50 -19.66 -16.44
N ASN A 107 7.26 -19.53 -15.35
CA ASN A 107 6.79 -19.93 -14.02
C ASN A 107 5.58 -19.10 -13.58
N ILE A 108 5.62 -17.78 -13.82
CA ILE A 108 4.51 -16.86 -13.51
C ILE A 108 3.25 -17.22 -14.30
N PHE A 109 3.36 -17.49 -15.61
CA PHE A 109 2.23 -17.88 -16.46
C PHE A 109 1.62 -19.21 -16.00
N THR A 110 2.49 -20.19 -15.74
CA THR A 110 2.06 -21.52 -15.25
C THR A 110 1.33 -21.39 -13.92
N TRP A 111 1.90 -20.64 -12.97
CA TRP A 111 1.28 -20.42 -11.67
C TRP A 111 -0.03 -19.65 -11.82
N ALA A 112 -0.07 -18.53 -12.54
CA ALA A 112 -1.29 -17.74 -12.72
C ALA A 112 -2.42 -18.56 -13.37
N ALA A 113 -2.09 -19.46 -14.29
CA ALA A 113 -3.03 -20.37 -14.95
C ALA A 113 -3.34 -21.64 -14.13
N SER A 114 -3.12 -21.63 -12.80
CA SER A 114 -3.37 -22.77 -11.92
C SER A 114 -2.62 -24.05 -12.32
N ASP A 115 -1.35 -23.89 -12.69
CA ASP A 115 -0.40 -24.97 -12.98
C ASP A 115 -0.76 -25.81 -14.22
N LYS A 116 -1.56 -25.23 -15.12
CA LYS A 116 -1.93 -25.84 -16.41
C LYS A 116 -0.73 -25.87 -17.36
N LYS A 117 -0.60 -26.99 -18.09
CA LYS A 117 0.46 -27.19 -19.11
C LYS A 117 0.08 -26.68 -20.50
N LYS A 118 -1.22 -26.54 -20.77
CA LYS A 118 -1.78 -25.92 -21.97
C LYS A 118 -2.54 -24.69 -21.49
N ILE A 119 -2.18 -23.52 -22.00
CA ILE A 119 -2.71 -22.25 -21.50
C ILE A 119 -3.25 -21.49 -22.71
N LYS A 120 -4.53 -21.15 -22.66
CA LYS A 120 -5.15 -20.20 -23.59
C LYS A 120 -5.19 -18.83 -22.93
N VAL A 121 -4.53 -17.87 -23.57
CA VAL A 121 -4.35 -16.51 -23.06
C VAL A 121 -5.16 -15.54 -23.90
N PHE A 122 -5.94 -14.69 -23.24
CA PHE A 122 -6.47 -13.49 -23.85
C PHE A 122 -5.54 -12.31 -23.53
N SER A 123 -5.07 -11.62 -24.54
CA SER A 123 -4.24 -10.44 -24.38
C SER A 123 -4.97 -9.20 -24.85
N ARG A 124 -5.15 -8.24 -23.94
CA ARG A 124 -5.61 -6.91 -24.30
C ARG A 124 -4.39 -6.03 -24.57
N GLU A 125 -4.24 -5.60 -25.82
CA GLU A 125 -3.22 -4.65 -26.29
C GLU A 125 -1.74 -5.14 -26.20
N VAL A 126 -1.42 -6.23 -25.49
CA VAL A 126 -0.06 -6.79 -25.44
C VAL A 126 0.21 -7.69 -26.66
N ASN A 127 1.21 -7.34 -27.47
CA ASN A 127 1.71 -8.23 -28.52
C ASN A 127 2.59 -9.31 -27.88
N PHE A 128 2.19 -10.57 -28.01
CA PHE A 128 2.91 -11.69 -27.41
C PHE A 128 3.17 -12.80 -28.44
N LYS A 129 4.43 -13.12 -28.71
CA LYS A 129 4.85 -14.20 -29.62
C LYS A 129 6.10 -14.92 -29.09
N TYR A 130 6.04 -15.51 -27.90
CA TYR A 130 7.19 -16.25 -27.35
C TYR A 130 6.85 -17.70 -27.04
N LYS A 131 7.88 -18.54 -27.13
CA LYS A 131 7.86 -19.92 -26.64
C LYS A 131 8.48 -19.93 -25.26
N PHE A 132 7.82 -20.57 -24.32
CA PHE A 132 8.41 -20.91 -23.04
C PHE A 132 8.84 -22.36 -23.07
N HIS A 133 10.03 -22.65 -22.57
CA HIS A 133 10.57 -24.02 -22.59
C HIS A 133 9.67 -25.04 -21.88
N HIS A 134 8.86 -24.60 -20.90
CA HIS A 134 7.98 -25.48 -20.10
C HIS A 134 6.49 -25.30 -20.38
N ILE A 135 6.09 -24.40 -21.30
CA ILE A 135 4.70 -24.19 -21.73
C ILE A 135 4.63 -24.41 -23.25
N PRO A 136 4.70 -25.67 -23.71
CA PRO A 136 4.81 -25.96 -25.15
C PRO A 136 3.52 -25.64 -25.93
N HIS A 137 2.40 -25.46 -25.23
CA HIS A 137 1.08 -25.21 -25.83
C HIS A 137 0.47 -23.95 -25.26
N LEU A 138 1.00 -22.82 -25.71
CA LEU A 138 0.49 -21.50 -25.37
C LEU A 138 -0.26 -20.93 -26.58
N GLN A 139 -1.55 -20.65 -26.40
CA GLN A 139 -2.41 -20.03 -27.41
C GLN A 139 -2.70 -18.60 -27.00
N PHE A 140 -2.58 -17.66 -27.93
CA PHE A 140 -2.86 -16.25 -27.69
C PHE A 140 -3.94 -15.75 -28.62
N ASP A 141 -5.01 -15.25 -28.03
CA ASP A 141 -5.99 -14.42 -28.72
C ASP A 141 -5.75 -12.96 -28.32
N LYS A 142 -5.78 -12.05 -29.28
CA LYS A 142 -5.66 -10.61 -29.04
C LYS A 142 -6.90 -9.89 -29.54
N ALA A 143 -7.45 -9.04 -28.69
CA ALA A 143 -8.47 -8.06 -29.08
C ALA A 143 -8.40 -6.83 -28.16
N ASP A 144 -8.98 -5.74 -28.63
CA ASP A 144 -9.07 -4.49 -27.87
C ASP A 144 -10.19 -4.54 -26.81
N GLN A 145 -11.23 -5.34 -27.07
CA GLN A 145 -12.39 -5.53 -26.21
C GLN A 145 -12.31 -6.87 -25.51
N PHE A 146 -12.77 -6.92 -24.26
CA PHE A 146 -12.89 -8.17 -23.54
C PHE A 146 -13.92 -9.09 -24.21
N PRO A 147 -13.63 -10.40 -24.31
CA PRO A 147 -14.59 -11.35 -24.86
C PRO A 147 -15.75 -11.52 -23.88
N ALA A 148 -16.96 -11.67 -24.41
CA ALA A 148 -18.17 -11.86 -23.60
C ALA A 148 -18.07 -13.10 -22.68
N ASN A 149 -17.38 -14.14 -23.14
CA ASN A 149 -17.05 -15.31 -22.34
C ASN A 149 -15.56 -15.33 -21.99
N LEU A 150 -15.23 -14.92 -20.76
CA LEU A 150 -13.87 -14.96 -20.22
C LEU A 150 -13.42 -16.39 -19.86
N SER A 151 -14.35 -17.31 -19.55
CA SER A 151 -14.04 -18.65 -19.04
C SER A 151 -13.38 -19.58 -20.06
N GLN A 152 -13.41 -19.20 -21.34
CA GLN A 152 -12.67 -19.92 -22.38
C GLN A 152 -11.15 -19.72 -22.28
N TYR A 153 -10.69 -18.74 -21.49
CA TYR A 153 -9.29 -18.41 -21.29
C TYR A 153 -8.83 -18.86 -19.91
N ASP A 154 -7.61 -19.40 -19.84
CA ASP A 154 -6.95 -19.77 -18.59
C ASP A 154 -6.27 -18.57 -17.94
N LEU A 155 -5.89 -17.58 -18.76
CA LEU A 155 -5.13 -16.42 -18.36
C LEU A 155 -5.56 -15.19 -19.17
N ILE A 156 -5.63 -14.04 -18.51
CA ILE A 156 -5.85 -12.74 -19.16
C ILE A 156 -4.65 -11.83 -18.86
N LEU A 157 -4.11 -11.20 -19.91
CA LEU A 157 -3.07 -10.17 -19.80
C LEU A 157 -3.66 -8.78 -19.95
N ILE A 158 -3.35 -7.90 -19.00
CA ILE A 158 -3.87 -6.54 -18.96
C ILE A 158 -2.73 -5.55 -18.77
N ASP A 159 -2.54 -4.65 -19.73
CA ASP A 159 -1.66 -3.50 -19.55
C ASP A 159 -2.48 -2.26 -19.14
N PHE A 160 -2.26 -1.78 -17.91
CA PHE A 160 -2.86 -0.55 -17.41
C PHE A 160 -1.98 0.70 -17.67
N THR A 161 -0.81 0.55 -18.33
CA THR A 161 0.01 1.69 -18.78
C THR A 161 -0.51 2.35 -20.05
N ALA A 162 -1.31 1.63 -20.85
CA ALA A 162 -1.83 2.13 -22.10
C ALA A 162 -2.70 3.38 -21.90
N ASN A 163 -2.65 4.30 -22.86
CA ASN A 163 -3.50 5.49 -22.89
C ASN A 163 -4.97 5.09 -22.99
N GLY A 164 -5.64 5.03 -21.84
CA GLY A 164 -6.95 5.62 -21.66
C GLY A 164 -8.05 5.12 -22.59
N ARG A 165 -8.34 3.82 -22.57
CA ARG A 165 -9.70 3.34 -22.86
C ARG A 165 -10.44 2.94 -21.58
N PRO A 166 -10.66 3.86 -20.62
CA PRO A 166 -11.35 3.54 -19.38
C PRO A 166 -12.75 2.97 -19.63
N GLU A 167 -13.37 3.27 -20.77
CA GLU A 167 -14.64 2.68 -21.21
C GLU A 167 -14.59 1.15 -21.33
N ALA A 168 -13.42 0.57 -21.60
CA ALA A 168 -13.24 -0.88 -21.65
C ALA A 168 -13.12 -1.52 -20.25
N PHE A 169 -13.12 -0.72 -19.18
CA PHE A 169 -13.00 -1.14 -17.77
C PHE A 169 -14.06 -0.49 -16.89
N ASP A 170 -15.28 -0.38 -17.41
CA ASP A 170 -16.42 0.04 -16.62
C ASP A 170 -16.66 -0.89 -15.40
N GLY A 171 -17.62 -0.53 -14.55
CA GLY A 171 -17.95 -1.32 -13.37
C GLY A 171 -18.32 -2.77 -13.70
N SER A 172 -19.05 -2.99 -14.80
CA SER A 172 -19.50 -4.32 -15.20
C SER A 172 -18.33 -5.22 -15.62
N THR A 173 -17.38 -4.68 -16.38
CA THR A 173 -16.17 -5.40 -16.79
C THR A 173 -15.30 -5.76 -15.61
N ARG A 174 -15.12 -4.84 -14.65
CA ARG A 174 -14.33 -5.13 -13.43
C ARG A 174 -14.93 -6.25 -12.60
N GLU A 175 -16.25 -6.24 -12.41
CA GLU A 175 -16.95 -7.32 -11.70
C GLU A 175 -16.86 -8.66 -12.46
N ALA A 176 -16.95 -8.64 -13.80
CA ALA A 176 -16.77 -9.84 -14.62
C ALA A 176 -15.35 -10.41 -14.49
N LEU A 177 -14.32 -9.57 -14.52
CA LEU A 177 -12.92 -9.98 -14.31
C LEU A 177 -12.70 -10.52 -12.90
N LYS A 178 -13.26 -9.86 -11.88
CA LYS A 178 -13.20 -10.31 -10.49
C LYS A 178 -13.85 -11.67 -10.29
N LYS A 179 -15.04 -11.87 -10.87
CA LYS A 179 -15.72 -13.16 -10.88
C LYS A 179 -14.90 -14.23 -11.62
N TYR A 180 -14.34 -13.89 -12.77
CA TYR A 180 -13.48 -14.79 -13.54
C TYR A 180 -12.29 -15.30 -12.70
N VAL A 181 -11.61 -14.41 -11.95
CA VAL A 181 -10.55 -14.82 -11.02
C VAL A 181 -11.13 -15.68 -9.90
N ALA A 182 -12.23 -15.26 -9.27
CA ALA A 182 -12.86 -16.04 -8.21
C ALA A 182 -13.18 -17.49 -8.63
N ASP A 183 -13.58 -17.68 -9.90
CA ASP A 183 -13.94 -18.98 -10.47
C ASP A 183 -12.73 -19.85 -10.89
N GLY A 184 -11.50 -19.33 -10.83
CA GLY A 184 -10.27 -20.07 -11.13
C GLY A 184 -9.42 -19.51 -12.27
N GLY A 185 -9.83 -18.38 -12.86
CA GLY A 185 -9.08 -17.69 -13.89
C GLY A 185 -7.80 -17.02 -13.38
N GLY A 186 -6.82 -16.87 -14.26
CA GLY A 186 -5.58 -16.14 -14.00
C GLY A 186 -5.61 -14.74 -14.60
N ILE A 187 -5.09 -13.74 -13.90
CA ILE A 187 -4.79 -12.42 -14.50
C ILE A 187 -3.33 -12.07 -14.24
N ILE A 188 -2.60 -11.64 -15.26
CA ILE A 188 -1.33 -10.93 -15.12
C ILE A 188 -1.52 -9.52 -15.65
N CYS A 189 -1.08 -8.54 -14.87
CA CYS A 189 -1.23 -7.15 -15.24
C CYS A 189 0.03 -6.32 -15.02
N PHE A 190 0.12 -5.23 -15.77
CA PHE A 190 1.26 -4.32 -15.78
C PHE A 190 0.80 -2.88 -15.59
N ALA A 191 1.55 -2.10 -14.83
CA ALA A 191 1.34 -0.66 -14.75
C ALA A 191 2.61 0.08 -14.33
N LEU A 192 2.61 1.39 -14.57
CA LEU A 192 3.63 2.33 -14.13
C LEU A 192 2.92 3.46 -13.38
N GLY A 193 2.68 3.25 -12.08
CA GLY A 193 1.99 4.25 -11.24
C GLY A 193 2.71 5.60 -11.23
N TRP A 194 4.04 5.58 -11.17
CA TRP A 194 4.87 6.79 -11.26
C TRP A 194 4.73 7.51 -12.61
N VAL A 195 4.51 6.79 -13.72
CA VAL A 195 4.26 7.41 -15.03
C VAL A 195 2.86 8.03 -15.07
N TYR A 196 1.84 7.34 -14.52
CA TYR A 196 0.50 7.92 -14.40
C TYR A 196 0.53 9.24 -13.62
N MET A 197 1.27 9.29 -12.51
CA MET A 197 1.42 10.49 -11.70
C MET A 197 2.26 11.58 -12.37
N SER A 198 3.37 11.20 -13.01
CA SER A 198 4.36 12.15 -13.55
C SER A 198 4.10 12.60 -14.98
N TYR A 199 3.32 11.83 -15.76
CA TYR A 199 3.09 12.09 -17.18
C TYR A 199 1.64 11.90 -17.62
N GLY A 200 0.88 11.06 -16.93
CA GLY A 200 -0.54 10.81 -17.19
C GLY A 200 -1.47 11.79 -16.48
N GLU A 201 -2.67 11.32 -16.17
CA GLU A 201 -3.72 12.17 -15.61
C GLU A 201 -3.43 12.65 -14.18
N GLY A 202 -2.46 12.06 -13.48
CA GLY A 202 -2.07 12.53 -12.14
C GLY A 202 -1.54 13.97 -12.14
N LYS A 203 -1.01 14.45 -13.27
CA LYS A 203 -0.68 15.88 -13.47
C LYS A 203 -1.87 16.83 -13.36
N THR A 204 -3.08 16.32 -13.52
CA THR A 204 -4.33 17.09 -13.44
C THR A 204 -4.94 17.07 -12.04
N GLY A 205 -4.26 16.46 -11.06
CA GLY A 205 -4.72 16.32 -9.69
C GLY A 205 -5.49 15.02 -9.39
N LYS A 206 -5.63 14.14 -10.40
CA LYS A 206 -6.13 12.78 -10.19
C LYS A 206 -5.15 11.93 -9.39
N SER A 207 -5.67 10.96 -8.66
CA SER A 207 -4.90 10.13 -7.74
C SER A 207 -4.86 8.67 -8.18
N LEU A 208 -3.75 7.99 -7.86
CA LEU A 208 -3.65 6.56 -8.03
C LEU A 208 -4.71 5.77 -7.25
N ALA A 209 -5.19 6.29 -6.12
CA ALA A 209 -6.13 5.57 -5.26
C ALA A 209 -7.58 5.64 -5.78
N LYS A 210 -8.01 6.79 -6.32
CA LYS A 210 -9.42 7.04 -6.68
C LYS A 210 -9.68 6.98 -8.19
N ASP A 211 -8.68 7.26 -9.00
CA ASP A 211 -8.88 7.54 -10.44
C ASP A 211 -8.17 6.54 -11.34
N PHE A 212 -7.05 5.97 -10.88
CA PHE A 212 -6.30 5.02 -11.68
C PHE A 212 -6.98 3.65 -11.72
N ILE A 213 -7.48 3.28 -12.89
CA ILE A 213 -8.31 2.08 -13.09
C ILE A 213 -7.65 0.78 -12.63
N GLY A 214 -6.33 0.65 -12.81
CA GLY A 214 -5.57 -0.51 -12.38
C GLY A 214 -5.63 -0.69 -10.86
N ASN A 215 -5.56 0.39 -10.10
CA ASN A 215 -5.67 0.34 -8.64
C ASN A 215 -7.11 0.17 -8.17
N ILE A 216 -8.09 0.78 -8.84
CA ILE A 216 -9.52 0.55 -8.54
C ILE A 216 -9.83 -0.95 -8.64
N PHE A 217 -9.30 -1.63 -9.66
CA PHE A 217 -9.44 -3.08 -9.84
C PHE A 217 -8.60 -3.89 -8.84
N LEU A 218 -7.29 -3.61 -8.74
CA LEU A 218 -6.37 -4.41 -7.93
C LEU A 218 -6.60 -4.29 -6.42
N ASN A 219 -7.24 -3.21 -5.97
CA ASN A 219 -7.57 -3.00 -4.56
C ASN A 219 -8.39 -4.17 -3.97
N ASP A 220 -9.28 -4.78 -4.76
CA ASP A 220 -10.06 -5.95 -4.33
C ASP A 220 -9.21 -7.20 -4.03
N PHE A 221 -7.98 -7.21 -4.52
CA PHE A 221 -7.03 -8.32 -4.37
C PHE A 221 -5.89 -7.97 -3.40
N GLY A 222 -5.96 -6.80 -2.75
CA GLY A 222 -4.94 -6.38 -1.79
C GLY A 222 -3.61 -5.94 -2.42
N LEU A 223 -3.65 -5.48 -3.67
CA LEU A 223 -2.50 -5.00 -4.43
C LEU A 223 -2.80 -3.61 -4.98
N VAL A 224 -1.84 -2.69 -4.93
CA VAL A 224 -1.93 -1.40 -5.63
C VAL A 224 -0.56 -0.94 -6.11
N PHE A 225 -0.51 -0.32 -7.29
CA PHE A 225 0.66 0.41 -7.77
C PHE A 225 0.79 1.73 -7.02
N ASN A 226 2.00 2.13 -6.66
CA ASN A 226 2.27 3.43 -6.05
C ASN A 226 3.06 4.35 -6.99
N GLU A 227 3.27 5.59 -6.55
CA GLU A 227 3.88 6.66 -7.36
C GLU A 227 5.42 6.60 -7.41
N GLU A 228 6.03 5.67 -6.70
CA GLU A 228 7.47 5.54 -6.63
C GLU A 228 8.01 4.55 -7.64
N PHE A 229 9.33 4.62 -7.81
CA PHE A 229 10.09 3.82 -8.75
C PHE A 229 11.47 3.48 -8.18
N THR A 230 12.12 2.50 -8.81
CA THR A 230 13.42 1.99 -8.36
C THR A 230 14.56 2.98 -8.60
N GLY A 231 14.44 3.79 -9.65
CA GLY A 231 15.54 4.51 -10.28
C GLY A 231 16.18 3.66 -11.39
N ASN A 232 17.09 4.25 -12.16
CA ASN A 232 17.70 3.61 -13.34
C ASN A 232 18.73 2.52 -12.98
N GLN A 233 19.15 2.45 -11.72
CA GLN A 233 20.06 1.42 -11.21
C GLN A 233 19.43 0.81 -9.96
N PHE A 234 19.15 -0.48 -10.02
CA PHE A 234 18.65 -1.25 -8.89
C PHE A 234 19.11 -2.70 -9.05
N GLN A 235 19.20 -3.40 -7.93
CA GLN A 235 19.45 -4.84 -7.94
C GLN A 235 18.16 -5.57 -7.57
N LEU A 236 17.92 -6.68 -8.26
CA LEU A 236 16.82 -7.56 -7.93
C LEU A 236 17.18 -8.39 -6.70
N SER A 237 16.20 -8.53 -5.81
CA SER A 237 16.29 -9.45 -4.69
C SER A 237 15.05 -10.33 -4.64
N GLN A 238 15.25 -11.57 -4.21
CA GLN A 238 14.14 -12.45 -3.93
C GLN A 238 13.39 -11.94 -2.70
N SER A 239 12.07 -11.91 -2.78
CA SER A 239 11.23 -11.57 -1.63
C SER A 239 11.49 -12.53 -0.48
N VAL A 240 11.64 -11.99 0.74
CA VAL A 240 11.65 -12.76 1.99
C VAL A 240 10.25 -13.18 2.44
N GLY A 241 9.29 -13.22 1.51
CA GLY A 241 7.88 -13.50 1.73
C GLY A 241 7.17 -12.36 2.45
N ASN A 242 6.17 -12.72 3.24
CA ASN A 242 5.30 -11.76 3.92
C ASN A 242 5.89 -11.21 5.23
N LYS A 243 7.18 -11.41 5.52
CA LYS A 243 7.81 -10.98 6.79
C LYS A 243 7.63 -9.48 7.09
N ASN A 244 7.57 -8.66 6.05
CA ASN A 244 7.35 -7.21 6.17
C ASN A 244 5.94 -6.77 5.73
N HIS A 245 5.00 -7.71 5.62
CA HIS A 245 3.63 -7.43 5.18
C HIS A 245 2.93 -6.49 6.17
N PRO A 246 2.22 -5.44 5.70
CA PRO A 246 1.67 -4.42 6.60
C PRO A 246 0.62 -4.97 7.57
N LEU A 247 -0.13 -6.02 7.21
CA LEU A 247 -1.06 -6.66 8.16
C LEU A 247 -0.33 -7.41 9.28
N LEU A 248 0.82 -8.05 9.00
CA LEU A 248 1.64 -8.63 10.07
C LEU A 248 2.23 -7.57 10.98
N LEU A 249 2.62 -6.43 10.39
CA LEU A 249 3.09 -5.27 11.15
C LEU A 249 2.00 -4.74 12.08
N VAL A 250 0.76 -4.60 11.59
CA VAL A 250 -0.42 -4.21 12.38
C VAL A 250 -0.62 -5.15 13.57
N GLU A 251 -0.58 -6.46 13.36
CA GLU A 251 -0.77 -7.45 14.42
C GLU A 251 0.39 -7.45 15.42
N LYS A 252 1.64 -7.40 14.96
CA LYS A 252 2.82 -7.32 15.82
C LYS A 252 2.80 -6.06 16.70
N VAL A 253 2.44 -4.91 16.13
CA VAL A 253 2.33 -3.66 16.86
C VAL A 253 1.15 -3.70 17.84
N SER A 254 0.00 -4.24 17.42
CA SER A 254 -1.17 -4.43 18.30
C SER A 254 -0.80 -5.26 19.54
N GLU A 255 -0.10 -6.37 19.35
CA GLU A 255 0.31 -7.23 20.46
C GLU A 255 1.24 -6.52 21.45
N ILE A 256 2.18 -5.69 20.95
CA ILE A 256 3.06 -4.87 21.80
C ILE A 256 2.24 -3.88 22.63
N ILE A 257 1.24 -3.25 22.01
CA ILE A 257 0.40 -2.23 22.65
C ILE A 257 -0.50 -2.85 23.72
N GLU A 258 -1.22 -3.91 23.36
CA GLU A 258 -2.20 -4.60 24.22
C GLU A 258 -1.53 -5.23 25.44
N LYS A 259 -0.39 -5.90 25.25
CA LYS A 259 0.34 -6.55 26.33
C LYS A 259 1.35 -5.63 27.03
N ARG A 260 1.42 -4.35 26.63
CA ARG A 260 2.43 -3.37 27.11
C ARG A 260 3.85 -3.96 27.11
N LYS A 261 4.20 -4.69 26.05
CA LYS A 261 5.49 -5.40 25.97
C LYS A 261 6.64 -4.39 25.99
N LYS A 262 7.66 -4.67 26.80
CA LYS A 262 8.95 -4.00 26.69
C LYS A 262 9.66 -4.51 25.44
N ILE A 263 10.18 -3.60 24.64
CA ILE A 263 10.97 -3.92 23.44
C ILE A 263 12.29 -3.13 23.47
N SER A 264 13.30 -3.64 22.79
CA SER A 264 14.58 -2.92 22.68
C SER A 264 14.43 -1.66 21.82
N VAL A 265 15.29 -0.67 22.02
CA VAL A 265 15.36 0.53 21.15
C VAL A 265 15.63 0.15 19.70
N HIS A 266 16.44 -0.89 19.47
CA HIS A 266 16.72 -1.40 18.13
C HIS A 266 15.44 -1.93 17.46
N ASP A 267 14.67 -2.77 18.15
CA ASP A 267 13.42 -3.32 17.61
C ASP A 267 12.34 -2.25 17.42
N LEU A 268 12.26 -1.29 18.34
CA LEU A 268 11.38 -0.13 18.20
C LEU A 268 11.73 0.64 16.92
N ASN A 269 13.00 0.96 16.70
CA ASN A 269 13.44 1.67 15.50
C ASN A 269 13.15 0.90 14.22
N ASN A 270 13.40 -0.41 14.21
CA ASN A 270 13.07 -1.25 13.06
C ASN A 270 11.57 -1.17 12.73
N LEU A 271 10.70 -1.31 13.75
CA LEU A 271 9.25 -1.18 13.57
C LEU A 271 8.86 0.23 13.06
N LEU A 272 9.37 1.29 13.68
CA LEU A 272 9.08 2.67 13.29
C LEU A 272 9.50 2.98 11.85
N THR A 273 10.65 2.48 11.42
CA THR A 273 11.12 2.59 10.03
C THR A 273 10.24 1.78 9.09
N THR A 274 9.84 0.55 9.45
CA THR A 274 8.92 -0.25 8.64
C THR A 274 7.54 0.39 8.52
N ILE A 275 6.97 0.97 9.58
CA ILE A 275 5.68 1.66 9.51
C ILE A 275 5.77 2.86 8.56
N GLN A 276 6.84 3.65 8.67
CA GLN A 276 7.05 4.82 7.82
C GLN A 276 7.24 4.47 6.34
N SER A 277 7.78 3.30 6.01
CA SER A 277 7.93 2.89 4.61
C SER A 277 6.57 2.64 3.92
N TYR A 278 5.48 2.56 4.68
CA TYR A 278 4.11 2.46 4.18
C TYR A 278 3.33 3.78 4.21
N LYS A 279 3.93 4.87 4.70
CA LYS A 279 3.27 6.19 4.79
C LYS A 279 2.83 6.66 3.41
N GLY A 280 1.53 6.97 3.26
CA GLY A 280 0.94 7.38 1.97
C GLY A 280 0.82 6.27 0.93
N ARG A 281 1.25 5.05 1.25
CA ARG A 281 1.26 3.90 0.32
C ARG A 281 0.26 2.81 0.72
N PHE A 282 -0.04 2.69 2.01
CA PHE A 282 -1.01 1.73 2.55
C PHE A 282 -2.45 2.25 2.35
N PRO A 283 -3.31 1.56 1.56
CA PRO A 283 -4.68 2.00 1.33
C PRO A 283 -5.48 2.15 2.63
N PHE A 284 -6.55 2.93 2.57
CA PHE A 284 -7.38 3.22 3.74
C PHE A 284 -7.98 1.94 4.34
N GLN A 285 -7.78 1.75 5.65
CA GLN A 285 -8.30 0.61 6.41
C GLN A 285 -9.05 1.11 7.65
N ASP A 286 -10.34 1.46 7.51
CA ASP A 286 -11.10 2.10 8.59
C ASP A 286 -11.13 1.26 9.88
N LYS A 287 -11.28 -0.07 9.77
CA LYS A 287 -11.26 -0.95 10.95
C LYS A 287 -9.92 -0.92 11.69
N ILE A 288 -8.81 -0.85 10.95
CA ILE A 288 -7.46 -0.75 11.54
C ILE A 288 -7.27 0.63 12.14
N LEU A 289 -7.72 1.69 11.44
CA LEU A 289 -7.69 3.05 11.96
C LEU A 289 -8.44 3.15 13.30
N GLN A 290 -9.70 2.71 13.36
CA GLN A 290 -10.50 2.72 14.59
C GLN A 290 -9.84 1.92 15.73
N ARG A 291 -9.16 0.81 15.42
CA ARG A 291 -8.40 0.05 16.42
C ARG A 291 -7.27 0.89 17.02
N PHE A 292 -6.49 1.57 16.19
CA PHE A 292 -5.39 2.43 16.65
C PHE A 292 -5.87 3.72 17.32
N GLU A 293 -7.03 4.26 16.94
CA GLU A 293 -7.69 5.37 17.66
C GLU A 293 -8.04 4.94 19.10
N LYS A 294 -8.61 3.73 19.27
CA LYS A 294 -8.87 3.16 20.61
C LYS A 294 -7.60 2.93 21.41
N TYR A 295 -6.52 2.46 20.77
CA TYR A 295 -5.23 2.34 21.44
C TYR A 295 -4.72 3.68 21.91
N TYR A 296 -4.82 4.72 21.07
CA TYR A 296 -4.43 6.07 21.44
C TYR A 296 -5.23 6.58 22.65
N ASP A 297 -6.54 6.37 22.66
CA ASP A 297 -7.40 6.72 23.78
C ASP A 297 -7.03 5.99 25.09
N SER A 298 -6.52 4.76 25.00
CA SER A 298 -6.03 4.01 26.17
C SER A 298 -4.85 4.68 26.89
N PHE A 299 -4.22 5.68 26.27
CA PHE A 299 -3.12 6.45 26.84
C PHE A 299 -3.56 7.84 27.36
N ALA A 300 -4.86 8.13 27.49
CA ALA A 300 -5.36 9.43 27.93
C ALA A 300 -4.88 9.87 29.33
N GLY A 301 -4.40 8.93 30.17
CA GLY A 301 -3.82 9.21 31.49
C GLY A 301 -2.30 9.20 31.55
N ARG A 302 -1.61 9.19 30.39
CA ARG A 302 -0.13 9.16 30.38
C ARG A 302 0.46 10.48 30.89
N ARG A 303 1.70 10.40 31.39
CA ARG A 303 2.48 11.60 31.73
C ARG A 303 2.70 12.47 30.49
N TRP A 304 2.80 13.78 30.71
CA TRP A 304 3.17 14.72 29.65
C TRP A 304 4.61 14.47 29.16
N ILE A 305 4.82 14.54 27.85
CA ILE A 305 6.15 14.44 27.23
C ILE A 305 6.75 15.84 27.19
N SER A 306 7.90 16.03 27.83
CA SER A 306 8.58 17.33 27.91
C SER A 306 10.07 17.15 28.17
N VAL A 307 10.84 18.25 28.18
CA VAL A 307 12.28 18.26 28.56
C VAL A 307 12.52 17.53 29.88
N ASN A 308 11.66 17.73 30.87
CA ASN A 308 11.81 17.14 32.20
C ASN A 308 11.28 15.70 32.27
N HIS A 309 10.51 15.30 31.26
CA HIS A 309 9.86 14.00 31.16
C HIS A 309 10.04 13.48 29.72
N PRO A 310 11.28 13.15 29.31
CA PRO A 310 11.59 12.73 27.95
C PRO A 310 10.86 11.44 27.58
N LEU A 311 10.68 11.19 26.29
CA LEU A 311 10.31 9.86 25.80
C LEU A 311 11.45 8.87 26.10
N THR A 312 11.07 7.66 26.48
CA THR A 312 11.99 6.53 26.73
C THR A 312 11.47 5.28 26.04
N SER A 313 12.29 4.23 25.96
CA SER A 313 11.88 2.92 25.45
C SER A 313 10.68 2.32 26.21
N ALA A 314 10.37 2.77 27.43
CA ALA A 314 9.15 2.39 28.13
C ALA A 314 7.86 2.96 27.48
N ASP A 315 7.98 4.03 26.70
CA ASP A 315 6.89 4.68 25.97
C ASP A 315 6.67 4.06 24.57
N ALA A 316 7.40 3.00 24.21
CA ALA A 316 7.34 2.34 22.91
C ALA A 316 5.90 2.02 22.43
N PRO A 317 4.99 1.46 23.26
CA PRO A 317 3.59 1.26 22.86
C PRO A 317 2.90 2.53 22.37
N PHE A 318 3.14 3.65 23.05
CA PHE A 318 2.54 4.94 22.70
C PHE A 318 3.13 5.49 21.40
N VAL A 319 4.46 5.46 21.25
CA VAL A 319 5.16 5.94 20.04
C VAL A 319 4.76 5.12 18.81
N LEU A 320 4.64 3.79 18.94
CA LEU A 320 4.16 2.92 17.87
C LEU A 320 2.71 3.25 17.49
N THR A 321 1.85 3.51 18.48
CA THR A 321 0.45 3.89 18.25
C THR A 321 0.35 5.18 17.43
N LEU A 322 1.09 6.22 17.81
CA LEU A 322 1.12 7.48 17.06
C LEU A 322 1.67 7.30 15.65
N THR A 323 2.70 6.48 15.48
CA THR A 323 3.33 6.26 14.18
C THR A 323 2.39 5.50 13.24
N MET A 324 1.64 4.53 13.76
CA MET A 324 0.58 3.82 13.03
C MET A 324 -0.58 4.75 12.67
N LEU A 325 -1.06 5.59 13.59
CA LEU A 325 -2.08 6.60 13.29
C LEU A 325 -1.60 7.55 12.19
N ASN A 326 -0.37 8.05 12.27
CA ASN A 326 0.21 8.89 11.24
C ASN A 326 0.29 8.18 9.88
N MET A 327 0.60 6.89 9.82
CA MET A 327 0.55 6.13 8.56
C MET A 327 -0.90 6.00 8.04
N LEU A 328 -1.84 5.62 8.92
CA LEU A 328 -3.24 5.30 8.56
C LEU A 328 -4.04 6.54 8.15
N TYR A 329 -3.81 7.70 8.78
CA TYR A 329 -4.50 8.94 8.39
C TYR A 329 -4.06 9.47 7.03
N GLN A 330 -2.88 9.11 6.50
CA GLN A 330 -2.40 9.61 5.21
C GLN A 330 -3.18 9.07 4.02
N SER A 331 -3.85 7.93 4.18
CA SER A 331 -4.75 7.38 3.16
C SER A 331 -6.23 7.54 3.51
N ALA A 332 -6.54 8.03 4.71
CA ALA A 332 -7.91 8.23 5.14
C ALA A 332 -8.60 9.36 4.34
N PRO A 333 -9.90 9.20 4.01
CA PRO A 333 -10.71 10.32 3.54
C PRO A 333 -10.66 11.47 4.54
N GLU A 334 -10.71 12.71 4.06
CA GLU A 334 -10.67 13.92 4.90
C GLU A 334 -11.75 13.88 6.01
N SER A 335 -12.94 13.36 5.69
CA SER A 335 -14.04 13.18 6.65
C SER A 335 -13.76 12.17 7.77
N ARG A 336 -12.72 11.34 7.65
CA ARG A 336 -12.31 10.37 8.67
C ARG A 336 -11.15 10.85 9.54
N VAL A 337 -10.43 11.90 9.13
CA VAL A 337 -9.34 12.46 9.93
C VAL A 337 -9.94 13.27 11.07
N SER A 338 -9.75 12.79 12.31
CA SER A 338 -10.27 13.44 13.51
C SER A 338 -9.19 14.19 14.26
N LYS A 339 -9.58 15.22 15.02
CA LYS A 339 -8.69 15.91 15.96
C LYS A 339 -8.23 14.93 17.04
N LEU A 340 -6.92 14.76 17.19
CA LEU A 340 -6.34 14.02 18.32
C LEU A 340 -6.40 14.88 19.59
N LYS A 341 -6.57 14.24 20.76
CA LYS A 341 -6.69 14.94 22.07
C LYS A 341 -5.48 15.82 22.38
N ASP A 342 -4.29 15.39 21.97
CA ASP A 342 -3.05 16.17 22.18
C ASP A 342 -2.99 17.46 21.34
N ALA A 343 -3.87 17.62 20.36
CA ALA A 343 -3.94 18.83 19.54
C ALA A 343 -4.26 20.09 20.37
N ASP A 344 -4.94 19.93 21.51
CA ASP A 344 -5.22 21.03 22.44
C ASP A 344 -3.95 21.59 23.08
N VAL A 345 -2.88 20.80 23.14
CA VAL A 345 -1.58 21.23 23.67
C VAL A 345 -0.65 21.69 22.55
N PHE A 346 -0.57 20.91 21.46
CA PHE A 346 0.15 21.30 20.25
C PHE A 346 -0.56 20.74 19.01
N PRO A 347 -0.97 21.57 18.04
CA PRO A 347 -0.59 22.97 17.87
C PRO A 347 -1.36 23.99 18.74
N GLY A 348 -2.24 23.52 19.64
CA GLY A 348 -2.97 24.34 20.60
C GLY A 348 -4.47 24.44 20.28
N ASP A 349 -5.30 24.66 21.31
CA ASP A 349 -6.68 25.07 21.10
C ASP A 349 -6.74 26.51 20.58
N ILE A 350 -7.51 26.72 19.50
CA ILE A 350 -7.71 28.05 18.89
C ILE A 350 -8.72 28.91 19.67
N GLY A 351 -9.43 28.30 20.63
CA GLY A 351 -10.43 28.96 21.46
C GLY A 351 -11.71 29.31 20.71
N SER A 352 -12.73 29.73 21.45
CA SER A 352 -14.07 30.01 20.92
C SER A 352 -14.19 31.33 20.14
N MET A 353 -13.14 32.15 20.13
CA MET A 353 -13.10 33.46 19.46
C MET A 353 -12.43 33.43 18.08
N ALA A 354 -11.99 32.25 17.63
CA ALA A 354 -11.38 32.11 16.31
C ALA A 354 -12.47 32.14 15.23
N ASP A 355 -12.40 33.15 14.35
CA ASP A 355 -13.29 33.28 13.21
C ASP A 355 -12.74 32.51 12.00
N GLU A 356 -13.62 31.81 11.28
CA GLU A 356 -13.28 31.30 9.95
C GLU A 356 -13.12 32.47 8.99
N ALA A 357 -12.01 32.48 8.24
CA ALA A 357 -11.68 33.56 7.32
C ALA A 357 -11.24 33.02 5.97
N GLU A 358 -11.75 33.62 4.90
CA GLU A 358 -11.22 33.50 3.55
C GLU A 358 -10.30 34.68 3.27
N LYS A 359 -9.09 34.42 2.78
CA LYS A 359 -8.10 35.47 2.53
C LYS A 359 -7.35 35.23 1.23
N SER A 360 -7.37 36.23 0.36
CA SER A 360 -6.48 36.31 -0.81
C SER A 360 -5.12 36.86 -0.37
N ILE A 361 -4.05 36.15 -0.71
CA ILE A 361 -2.69 36.47 -0.28
C ILE A 361 -1.81 36.62 -1.51
N GLN A 362 -1.17 37.77 -1.63
CA GLN A 362 -0.16 38.01 -2.65
C GLN A 362 1.21 37.60 -2.11
N PHE A 363 1.96 36.84 -2.91
CA PHE A 363 3.29 36.38 -2.57
C PHE A 363 4.33 37.03 -3.48
N ASP A 364 5.42 37.49 -2.88
CA ASP A 364 6.58 37.95 -3.63
C ASP A 364 7.40 36.73 -4.08
N LEU A 365 7.46 36.51 -5.39
CA LEU A 365 8.17 35.37 -5.99
C LEU A 365 9.65 35.65 -6.26
N SER A 366 10.13 36.87 -5.98
CA SER A 366 11.54 37.23 -6.22
C SER A 366 12.52 36.52 -5.27
N GLY A 367 12.04 36.00 -4.13
CA GLY A 367 12.85 35.31 -3.14
C GLY A 367 12.38 33.89 -2.82
N ILE A 368 13.32 32.98 -2.55
CA ILE A 368 13.05 31.61 -2.10
C ILE A 368 12.96 31.60 -0.56
N ARG A 369 11.87 32.10 0.01
CA ARG A 369 11.65 32.10 1.46
C ARG A 369 10.22 31.77 1.86
N TRP A 370 10.06 31.27 3.09
CA TRP A 370 8.76 31.10 3.73
C TRP A 370 8.05 32.45 3.85
N GLN A 371 6.80 32.50 3.39
CA GLN A 371 5.92 33.65 3.53
C GLN A 371 4.69 33.20 4.31
N SER A 372 4.46 33.83 5.47
CA SER A 372 3.33 33.51 6.33
C SER A 372 2.03 33.96 5.69
N THR A 373 0.99 33.13 5.80
CA THR A 373 -0.37 33.50 5.38
C THR A 373 -1.06 34.40 6.40
N GLY A 374 -0.58 34.40 7.65
CA GLY A 374 -1.29 34.95 8.81
C GLY A 374 -2.56 34.18 9.16
N LEU A 375 -2.72 32.97 8.63
CA LEU A 375 -3.84 32.07 8.91
C LEU A 375 -3.35 30.89 9.76
N TYR A 376 -4.27 30.28 10.49
CA TYR A 376 -4.03 29.09 11.30
C TYR A 376 -4.90 27.94 10.78
N ALA A 377 -4.35 26.74 10.69
CA ALA A 377 -5.09 25.53 10.30
C ALA A 377 -5.49 24.74 11.56
N PRO A 378 -6.76 24.77 11.99
CA PRO A 378 -7.18 24.03 13.17
C PRO A 378 -7.07 22.52 12.98
N ALA A 379 -6.59 21.83 14.02
CA ALA A 379 -6.47 20.38 14.00
C ALA A 379 -7.84 19.71 13.77
N GLY A 380 -7.91 18.75 12.83
CA GLY A 380 -9.13 18.01 12.51
C GLY A 380 -10.19 18.81 11.74
N ARG A 381 -9.86 19.99 11.22
CA ARG A 381 -10.75 20.78 10.34
C ARG A 381 -10.21 20.78 8.92
N ILE A 382 -11.12 20.72 7.95
CA ILE A 382 -10.76 20.82 6.53
C ILE A 382 -10.39 22.27 6.22
N VAL A 383 -9.25 22.46 5.56
CA VAL A 383 -8.80 23.75 5.04
C VAL A 383 -8.75 23.65 3.52
N SER A 384 -9.46 24.55 2.84
CA SER A 384 -9.46 24.65 1.39
C SER A 384 -8.62 25.85 0.94
N PHE A 385 -7.92 25.72 -0.18
CA PHE A 385 -7.17 26.80 -0.80
C PHE A 385 -7.21 26.67 -2.31
N THR A 386 -7.02 27.79 -3.01
CA THR A 386 -6.81 27.82 -4.45
C THR A 386 -5.50 28.54 -4.73
N ILE A 387 -4.67 27.97 -5.60
CA ILE A 387 -3.44 28.61 -6.09
C ILE A 387 -3.67 29.02 -7.54
N ASP A 388 -3.38 30.27 -7.86
CA ASP A 388 -3.47 30.77 -9.23
C ASP A 388 -2.62 29.90 -10.18
N LYS A 389 -3.21 29.53 -11.33
CA LYS A 389 -2.56 28.66 -12.32
C LYS A 389 -1.23 29.23 -12.82
N SER A 390 -1.08 30.55 -12.85
CA SER A 390 0.15 31.22 -13.27
C SER A 390 1.34 30.96 -12.32
N ILE A 391 1.08 30.73 -11.03
CA ILE A 391 2.14 30.56 -10.02
C ILE A 391 2.23 29.15 -9.43
N ARG A 392 1.29 28.25 -9.75
CA ARG A 392 1.16 26.91 -9.12
C ARG A 392 2.44 26.05 -9.14
N ASN A 393 3.32 26.27 -10.12
CA ASN A 393 4.59 25.55 -10.24
C ASN A 393 5.70 26.21 -9.41
N ALA A 394 5.56 27.49 -9.06
CA ALA A 394 6.54 28.28 -8.30
C ALA A 394 6.30 28.24 -6.79
N VAL A 395 5.09 27.91 -6.33
CA VAL A 395 4.73 27.90 -4.90
C VAL A 395 4.37 26.51 -4.38
N ARG A 396 4.56 26.30 -3.07
CA ARG A 396 4.13 25.11 -2.32
C ARG A 396 3.55 25.58 -0.98
N ILE A 397 2.50 24.91 -0.51
CA ILE A 397 1.93 25.15 0.81
C ILE A 397 2.58 24.20 1.81
N ARG A 398 2.93 24.73 2.99
CA ARG A 398 3.37 23.93 4.14
C ARG A 398 2.46 24.24 5.32
N ILE A 399 1.91 23.19 5.91
CA ILE A 399 1.18 23.24 7.18
C ILE A 399 2.10 22.55 8.21
N GLY A 400 2.38 23.25 9.31
CA GLY A 400 3.38 22.84 10.30
C GLY A 400 4.81 23.09 9.82
N ALA A 401 5.52 23.97 10.53
CA ALA A 401 6.93 24.29 10.26
C ALA A 401 7.82 23.81 11.42
N HIS A 402 7.76 22.51 11.73
CA HIS A 402 8.65 21.90 12.70
C HIS A 402 9.85 21.24 12.00
N SER A 403 10.98 21.16 12.69
CA SER A 403 12.18 20.47 12.20
C SER A 403 12.51 19.21 13.01
N ASP A 404 11.59 18.76 13.84
CA ASP A 404 11.82 17.67 14.78
C ASP A 404 11.95 16.34 14.05
N ILE A 405 13.00 15.60 14.40
CA ILE A 405 13.25 14.25 13.92
C ILE A 405 13.03 13.33 15.12
N LEU A 406 11.88 12.65 15.12
CA LEU A 406 11.51 11.72 16.18
C LEU A 406 12.01 10.29 15.91
N ILE A 407 12.49 10.01 14.69
CA ILE A 407 12.90 8.68 14.23
C ILE A 407 14.23 8.81 13.47
N PRO A 408 15.29 8.05 13.82
CA PRO A 408 15.30 6.98 14.81
C PRO A 408 15.11 7.50 16.24
N PHE A 409 14.35 6.73 17.00
CA PHE A 409 14.19 6.86 18.43
C PHE A 409 15.52 6.62 19.12
N ASP A 410 15.92 7.55 19.98
CA ASP A 410 17.12 7.46 20.79
C ASP A 410 16.78 7.87 22.22
N ASP A 411 16.99 6.93 23.15
CA ASP A 411 16.77 7.12 24.59
C ASP A 411 17.54 8.32 25.16
N LYS A 412 18.57 8.81 24.45
CA LYS A 412 19.45 9.90 24.92
C LYS A 412 19.25 11.26 24.26
N SER A 413 18.51 11.38 23.14
CA SER A 413 18.60 12.60 22.29
C SER A 413 17.30 13.30 21.90
N LEU A 414 16.14 12.80 22.33
CA LEU A 414 14.86 13.41 21.92
C LEU A 414 14.66 14.85 22.43
N LEU A 415 15.44 15.31 23.42
CA LEU A 415 15.33 16.68 23.95
C LEU A 415 16.59 17.54 23.91
N SER A 416 17.78 16.99 23.67
CA SER A 416 18.93 17.86 23.38
C SER A 416 18.74 18.66 22.08
N LYS A 417 17.87 18.20 21.17
CA LYS A 417 17.55 18.87 19.89
C LYS A 417 16.35 19.83 19.95
N LEU A 418 15.48 19.70 20.94
CA LEU A 418 14.32 20.60 21.14
C LEU A 418 14.69 21.87 21.92
N VAL A 419 15.89 21.91 22.51
CA VAL A 419 16.38 23.02 23.34
C VAL A 419 16.97 24.18 22.52
N ASP A 420 17.33 23.96 21.25
CA ASP A 420 18.07 24.95 20.45
C ASP A 420 17.22 25.78 19.45
N LYS A 421 15.89 25.77 19.56
CA LYS A 421 15.03 26.66 18.76
C LYS A 421 13.96 27.33 19.61
N LYS A 422 14.38 28.36 20.34
CA LYS A 422 13.51 29.48 20.69
C LYS A 422 13.42 30.45 19.53
#